data_AF-A0AA40KPY8-F1
#
_entry.id   AF-A0AA40KPY8-F1
#
_cell.length_a   1.000
_cell.length_b   1.000
_cell.length_c   1.000
_cell.angle_alpha   90.00
_cell.angle_beta   90.00
_cell.angle_gamma   90.00
#
_symmetry.space_group_name_H-M   'P 1'
#
loop_
_entity.id
_entity.type
_entity.pdbx_description
1 polymer ?
#
loop_
_entity_poly.entity_id
_entity_poly.type
_entity_poly.pdbx_seq_one_letter_code
_entity_poly.pdbx_strand_id
1 'polypeptide(L)'
;MVVSSLCIALGLLKGTLNFFAEHFVLSVIETTHNGIWNYPFPAITVCDINRVSLNLTQKFVENLTLPPAVTKEFVAQEMKLLNELLYPGMYGSHVRNNLSQLQNIFDMNKLSIPTIMNSVRGELPLPDDIDEVP
;
A
#
# COMPACT_ATOMS: atom_id res chain seq x y z
N MET A 1 67.94 19.69 4.81
CA MET A 1 67.26 18.80 5.78
C MET A 1 66.01 19.45 6.39
N VAL A 2 66.06 20.71 6.85
CA VAL A 2 64.89 21.43 7.41
C VAL A 2 63.86 21.91 6.38
N VAL A 3 64.30 22.39 5.22
CA VAL A 3 63.37 22.85 4.16
C VAL A 3 62.60 21.67 3.56
N SER A 4 63.29 20.56 3.33
CA SER A 4 62.68 19.32 2.86
C SER A 4 61.63 18.80 3.83
N SER A 5 61.88 18.84 5.14
CA SER A 5 60.88 18.40 6.13
C SER A 5 59.67 19.33 6.19
N LEU A 6 59.88 20.65 6.02
CA LEU A 6 58.79 21.63 6.01
C LEU A 6 57.87 21.44 4.80
N CYS A 7 58.43 21.21 3.60
CA CYS A 7 57.63 20.96 2.40
C CYS A 7 56.78 19.69 2.51
N ILE A 8 57.34 18.62 3.09
CA ILE A 8 56.61 17.37 3.32
C ILE A 8 55.47 17.60 4.32
N ALA A 9 55.72 18.34 5.41
CA ALA A 9 54.70 18.65 6.40
C ALA A 9 53.52 19.45 5.81
N LEU A 10 53.79 20.46 4.98
CA LEU A 10 52.75 21.25 4.31
C LEU A 10 51.95 20.42 3.29
N GLY A 11 52.61 19.51 2.57
CA GLY A 11 51.95 18.59 1.65
C GLY A 11 50.96 17.66 2.35
N LEU A 12 51.39 17.07 3.48
CA LEU A 12 50.53 16.21 4.30
C LEU A 12 49.34 16.99 4.87
N LEU A 13 49.56 18.19 5.40
CA LEU A 13 48.51 19.06 5.93
C LEU A 13 47.44 19.38 4.86
N LYS A 14 47.87 19.71 3.64
CA LYS A 14 46.95 20.01 2.55
C LYS A 14 46.13 18.78 2.13
N GLY A 15 46.77 17.61 2.07
CA GLY A 15 46.11 16.36 1.71
C GLY A 15 45.03 15.95 2.72
N THR A 16 45.33 16.03 4.02
CA THR A 16 44.35 15.71 5.06
C THR A 16 43.20 16.70 5.07
N LEU A 17 43.47 18.01 4.93
CA LEU A 17 42.42 19.03 4.86
C LEU A 17 41.46 18.81 3.69
N ASN A 18 41.98 18.45 2.51
CA ASN A 18 41.13 18.17 1.36
C ASN A 18 40.28 16.91 1.57
N PHE A 19 40.87 15.85 2.13
CA PHE A 19 40.15 14.62 2.42
C PHE A 19 39.02 14.83 3.45
N PHE A 20 39.28 15.62 4.51
CA PHE A 20 38.24 15.97 5.49
C PHE A 20 37.14 16.86 4.90
N ALA A 21 37.48 17.75 3.95
CA ALA A 21 36.49 18.57 3.26
C ALA A 21 35.55 17.73 2.39
N GLU A 22 36.06 16.66 1.77
CA GLU A 22 35.30 15.77 0.88
C GLU A 22 34.55 14.66 1.64
N HIS A 23 35.07 14.19 2.78
CA HIS A 23 34.55 13.05 3.54
C HIS A 23 34.27 13.40 5.01
N PHE A 24 33.53 14.49 5.25
CA PHE A 24 33.21 14.95 6.60
C PHE A 24 32.27 14.02 7.39
N VAL A 25 31.49 13.17 6.71
CA VAL A 25 30.47 12.33 7.35
C VAL A 25 30.89 10.86 7.33
N LEU A 26 31.10 10.30 8.52
CA LEU A 26 31.27 8.87 8.73
C LEU A 26 29.95 8.28 9.25
N SER A 27 29.39 7.32 8.53
CA SER A 27 28.28 6.51 9.05
C SER A 27 28.86 5.26 9.70
N VAL A 28 28.54 5.05 10.98
CA VAL A 28 28.91 3.85 11.73
C VAL A 28 27.63 3.07 12.00
N ILE A 29 27.66 1.75 11.74
CA ILE A 29 26.56 0.85 12.08
C ILE A 29 26.96 0.16 13.38
N GLU A 30 26.23 0.46 14.46
CA GLU A 30 26.37 -0.23 15.74
C GLU A 30 25.16 -1.12 15.96
N THR A 31 25.38 -2.43 16.10
CA THR A 31 24.35 -3.37 16.51
C THR A 31 24.38 -3.51 18.02
N THR A 32 23.34 -3.08 18.72
CA THR A 32 23.21 -3.32 20.15
C THR A 32 22.89 -4.79 20.39
N HIS A 33 23.86 -5.56 20.92
CA HIS A 33 23.67 -6.98 21.25
C HIS A 33 22.74 -7.20 22.45
N ASN A 34 22.60 -6.19 23.31
CA ASN A 34 21.70 -6.22 24.45
C ASN A 34 20.37 -5.58 24.10
N GLY A 35 19.27 -6.15 24.60
CA GLY A 35 17.92 -5.64 24.34
C GLY A 35 17.78 -4.17 24.72
N ILE A 36 17.26 -3.38 23.79
CA ILE A 36 16.88 -1.99 24.04
C ILE A 36 15.57 -2.02 24.82
N TRP A 37 15.63 -1.65 26.10
CA TRP A 37 14.45 -1.51 26.93
C TRP A 37 13.75 -0.16 26.64
N ASN A 38 12.43 -0.09 26.78
CA ASN A 38 11.61 1.11 26.51
C ASN A 38 11.59 1.61 25.07
N TYR A 39 11.77 0.73 24.08
CA TYR A 39 11.50 1.09 22.69
C TYR A 39 9.99 1.29 22.49
N PRO A 40 9.53 2.43 21.94
CA PRO A 40 8.11 2.63 21.68
C PRO A 40 7.63 1.58 20.70
N PHE A 41 6.50 0.95 21.00
CA PHE A 41 5.93 -0.03 20.09
C PHE A 41 5.62 0.65 18.76
N PRO A 42 6.05 0.09 17.60
CA PRO A 42 5.81 0.72 16.33
C PRO A 42 4.31 0.76 16.03
N ALA A 43 3.88 1.78 15.30
CA ALA A 43 2.51 1.78 14.78
C ALA A 43 2.33 0.59 13.83
N ILE A 44 1.32 -0.24 14.09
CA ILE A 44 0.95 -1.36 13.22
C ILE A 44 -0.31 -0.97 12.45
N THR A 45 -0.22 -1.02 11.12
CA THR A 45 -1.38 -0.84 10.24
C THR A 45 -1.84 -2.20 9.74
N VAL A 46 -3.07 -2.58 10.12
CA VAL A 46 -3.74 -3.79 9.62
C VAL A 46 -4.82 -3.36 8.64
N CYS A 47 -4.81 -3.93 7.43
CA CYS A 47 -5.82 -3.66 6.41
C CYS A 47 -6.54 -4.94 6.03
N ASP A 48 -7.86 -4.85 5.82
CA ASP A 48 -8.60 -5.90 5.14
C ASP A 48 -8.16 -5.96 3.66
N ILE A 49 -7.99 -7.19 3.15
CA ILE A 49 -7.70 -7.45 1.74
C ILE A 49 -8.94 -7.13 0.90
N ASN A 50 -10.14 -7.32 1.46
CA ASN A 50 -11.37 -7.00 0.79
C ASN A 50 -11.63 -5.49 0.78
N ARG A 51 -11.52 -4.89 -0.41
CA ARG A 51 -11.78 -3.45 -0.60
C ARG A 51 -13.27 -3.15 -0.82
N VAL A 52 -14.10 -4.18 -1.01
CA VAL A 52 -15.50 -4.08 -1.40
C VAL A 52 -16.40 -4.30 -0.17
N SER A 53 -17.14 -3.27 0.22
CA SER A 53 -18.08 -3.34 1.35
C SER A 53 -19.38 -4.01 0.92
N LEU A 54 -19.83 -5.02 1.68
CA LEU A 54 -21.07 -5.75 1.40
C LEU A 54 -22.30 -4.84 1.47
N ASN A 55 -22.37 -3.94 2.46
CA ASN A 55 -23.50 -3.03 2.66
C ASN A 55 -23.59 -2.02 1.51
N LEU A 56 -22.47 -1.40 1.13
CA LEU A 56 -22.43 -0.47 0.00
C LEU A 56 -22.74 -1.18 -1.31
N THR A 57 -22.25 -2.41 -1.47
CA THR A 57 -22.53 -3.24 -2.64
C THR A 57 -24.02 -3.55 -2.76
N GLN A 58 -24.70 -3.94 -1.67
CA GLN A 58 -26.14 -4.22 -1.69
C GLN A 58 -26.93 -3.00 -2.15
N LYS A 59 -26.66 -1.82 -1.57
CA LYS A 59 -27.28 -0.55 -1.97
C LYS A 59 -26.98 -0.17 -3.42
N PHE A 60 -25.76 -0.44 -3.87
CA PHE A 60 -25.35 -0.19 -5.25
C PHE A 60 -26.14 -1.07 -6.22
N VAL A 61 -26.26 -2.37 -5.92
CA VAL A 61 -26.93 -3.35 -6.77
C VAL A 61 -28.45 -3.13 -6.83
N GLU A 62 -29.06 -2.55 -5.80
CA GLU A 62 -30.47 -2.18 -5.83
C GLU A 62 -30.83 -1.25 -7.00
N ASN A 63 -29.91 -0.34 -7.36
CA ASN A 63 -30.06 0.66 -8.41
C ASN A 63 -29.56 0.21 -9.81
N LEU A 64 -29.04 -1.00 -9.93
CA LEU A 64 -28.55 -1.53 -11.20
C LEU A 64 -29.67 -2.08 -12.07
N THR A 65 -29.58 -1.83 -13.37
CA THR A 65 -30.38 -2.54 -14.37
C THR A 65 -29.71 -3.88 -14.65
N LEU A 66 -30.42 -4.98 -14.37
CA LEU A 66 -29.89 -6.34 -14.55
C LEU A 66 -30.51 -7.03 -15.77
N PRO A 67 -29.74 -7.89 -16.47
CA PRO A 67 -30.29 -8.83 -17.42
C PRO A 67 -31.30 -9.76 -16.74
N PRO A 68 -32.35 -10.23 -17.43
CA PRO A 68 -33.39 -11.09 -16.85
C PRO A 68 -32.88 -12.44 -16.35
N ALA A 69 -31.68 -12.86 -16.79
CA ALA A 69 -31.04 -14.11 -16.39
C ALA A 69 -30.21 -13.98 -15.09
N VAL A 70 -30.04 -12.78 -14.53
CA VAL A 70 -29.12 -12.52 -13.42
C VAL A 70 -29.86 -11.95 -12.21
N THR A 71 -29.58 -12.49 -11.02
CA THR A 71 -30.17 -12.03 -9.76
C THR A 71 -29.31 -10.97 -9.08
N LYS A 72 -29.93 -10.12 -8.25
CA LYS A 72 -29.22 -9.07 -7.50
C LYS A 72 -28.24 -9.67 -6.49
N GLU A 73 -28.61 -10.78 -5.88
CA GLU A 73 -27.82 -11.49 -4.88
C GLU A 73 -26.52 -12.04 -5.50
N PHE A 74 -26.61 -12.57 -6.74
CA PHE A 74 -25.45 -13.02 -7.48
C PHE A 74 -24.48 -11.88 -7.74
N VAL A 75 -24.96 -10.73 -8.22
CA VAL A 75 -24.10 -9.56 -8.48
C VAL A 75 -23.44 -9.09 -7.19
N ALA A 76 -24.20 -8.98 -6.10
CA ALA A 76 -23.65 -8.55 -4.81
C ALA A 76 -22.56 -9.49 -4.28
N GLN A 77 -22.70 -10.80 -4.49
CA GLN A 77 -21.71 -11.79 -4.07
C GLN A 77 -20.46 -11.76 -4.96
N GLU A 78 -20.63 -11.59 -6.27
CA GLU A 78 -19.53 -11.63 -7.24
C GLU A 78 -18.74 -10.33 -7.29
N MET A 79 -19.24 -9.23 -6.74
CA MET A 79 -18.51 -7.96 -6.61
C MET A 79 -17.18 -8.09 -5.85
N LYS A 80 -17.01 -9.10 -4.99
CA LYS A 80 -15.72 -9.43 -4.35
C LYS A 80 -14.61 -9.75 -5.37
N LEU A 81 -14.98 -10.23 -6.57
CA LEU A 81 -14.04 -10.52 -7.65
C LEU A 81 -13.37 -9.26 -8.19
N LEU A 82 -13.90 -8.07 -7.94
CA LEU A 82 -13.22 -6.82 -8.27
C LEU A 82 -11.85 -6.70 -7.59
N ASN A 83 -11.63 -7.40 -6.47
CA ASN A 83 -10.32 -7.47 -5.82
C ASN A 83 -9.26 -8.16 -6.71
N GLU A 84 -9.64 -9.04 -7.65
CA GLU A 84 -8.70 -9.64 -8.63
C GLU A 84 -8.06 -8.60 -9.55
N LEU A 85 -8.72 -7.46 -9.77
CA LEU A 85 -8.16 -6.37 -10.57
C LEU A 85 -6.96 -5.69 -9.88
N LEU A 86 -6.89 -5.80 -8.55
CA LEU A 86 -5.82 -5.24 -7.73
C LEU A 86 -4.79 -6.30 -7.32
N TYR A 87 -5.27 -7.49 -6.95
CA TYR A 87 -4.47 -8.60 -6.44
C TYR A 87 -4.84 -9.89 -7.20
N PRO A 88 -4.22 -10.14 -8.35
CA PRO A 88 -4.55 -11.30 -9.17
C PRO A 88 -4.13 -12.62 -8.51
N GLY A 89 -4.94 -13.66 -8.66
CA GLY A 89 -4.63 -15.03 -8.24
C GLY A 89 -5.12 -15.42 -6.85
N MET A 90 -6.00 -14.63 -6.23
CA MET A 90 -6.64 -14.93 -4.95
C MET A 90 -7.83 -15.89 -5.12
N TYR A 91 -8.53 -15.80 -6.25
CA TYR A 91 -9.71 -16.60 -6.59
C TYR A 91 -9.39 -17.61 -7.71
N GLY A 92 -9.99 -18.80 -7.62
CA GLY A 92 -9.65 -19.97 -8.46
C GLY A 92 -10.29 -20.00 -9.86
N SER A 93 -10.79 -21.17 -10.27
CA SER A 93 -11.44 -21.32 -11.58
C SER A 93 -12.71 -20.48 -11.72
N HIS A 94 -13.06 -20.09 -12.96
CA HIS A 94 -14.24 -19.29 -13.35
C HIS A 94 -14.18 -17.76 -13.15
N VAL A 95 -13.09 -17.21 -12.59
CA VAL A 95 -12.87 -15.76 -12.46
C VAL A 95 -13.13 -15.01 -13.76
N ARG A 96 -12.57 -15.50 -14.88
CA ARG A 96 -12.71 -14.85 -16.19
C ARG A 96 -14.16 -14.77 -16.66
N ASN A 97 -14.96 -15.82 -16.46
CA ASN A 97 -16.36 -15.84 -16.89
C ASN A 97 -17.21 -14.91 -16.02
N ASN A 98 -17.05 -14.99 -14.70
CA ASN A 98 -17.83 -14.19 -13.76
C ASN A 98 -17.48 -12.69 -13.86
N LEU A 99 -16.20 -12.36 -14.03
CA LEU A 99 -15.77 -10.99 -14.32
C LEU A 99 -16.31 -10.50 -15.68
N SER A 100 -16.35 -11.36 -16.70
CA SER A 100 -16.95 -10.97 -17.99
C SER A 100 -18.45 -10.69 -17.87
N GLN A 101 -19.16 -11.47 -17.05
CA GLN A 101 -20.57 -11.21 -16.75
C GLN A 101 -20.77 -9.90 -15.99
N LEU A 102 -19.95 -9.63 -14.97
CA LEU A 102 -19.96 -8.35 -14.25
C LEU A 102 -19.65 -7.17 -15.18
N GLN A 103 -18.64 -7.30 -16.04
CA GLN A 103 -18.27 -6.29 -17.03
C GLN A 103 -19.45 -5.97 -17.95
N ASN A 104 -20.14 -6.98 -18.47
CA ASN A 104 -21.33 -6.77 -19.30
C ASN A 104 -22.42 -6.00 -18.57
N ILE A 105 -22.66 -6.28 -17.29
CA ILE A 105 -23.65 -5.57 -16.46
C ILE A 105 -23.23 -4.11 -16.27
N PHE A 106 -21.95 -3.85 -16.00
CA PHE A 106 -21.42 -2.49 -15.84
C PHE A 106 -21.51 -1.69 -17.13
N ASP A 107 -21.17 -2.30 -18.26
CA ASP A 107 -21.23 -1.68 -19.58
C ASP A 107 -22.68 -1.34 -19.97
N MET A 108 -23.63 -2.22 -19.65
CA MET A 108 -25.07 -1.95 -19.84
C MET A 108 -25.56 -0.74 -19.05
N ASN A 109 -25.02 -0.52 -17.85
CA ASN A 109 -25.34 0.63 -17.00
C ASN A 109 -24.45 1.84 -17.29
N LYS A 110 -23.55 1.77 -18.29
CA LYS A 110 -22.58 2.83 -18.64
C LYS A 110 -21.68 3.24 -17.47
N LEU A 111 -21.33 2.28 -16.62
CA LEU A 111 -20.50 2.51 -15.43
C LEU A 111 -19.04 2.10 -15.70
N SER A 112 -18.11 2.97 -15.33
CA SER A 112 -16.68 2.65 -15.41
C SER A 112 -16.22 1.92 -14.15
N ILE A 113 -15.18 1.08 -14.26
CA ILE A 113 -14.58 0.38 -13.11
C ILE A 113 -14.17 1.35 -11.98
N PRO A 114 -13.51 2.49 -12.25
CA PRO A 114 -13.21 3.47 -11.21
C PRO A 114 -14.47 4.01 -10.50
N THR A 115 -15.54 4.27 -11.25
CA THR A 115 -16.82 4.73 -10.68
C THR A 115 -17.39 3.69 -9.72
N ILE A 116 -17.42 2.43 -10.16
CA ILE A 116 -17.95 1.31 -9.37
C ILE A 116 -17.12 1.10 -8.11
N MET A 117 -15.80 1.04 -8.25
CA MET A 117 -14.88 0.87 -7.13
C MET A 117 -15.08 1.95 -6.08
N ASN A 118 -15.27 3.21 -6.47
CA ASN A 118 -15.55 4.30 -5.52
C ASN A 118 -16.92 4.17 -4.84
N SER A 119 -17.93 3.61 -5.51
CA SER A 119 -19.26 3.42 -4.94
C SER A 119 -19.34 2.25 -3.94
N VAL A 120 -18.51 1.22 -4.12
CA VAL A 120 -18.54 0.01 -3.28
C VAL A 120 -17.36 -0.10 -2.32
N ARG A 121 -16.40 0.83 -2.37
CA ARG A 121 -15.24 0.84 -1.49
C ARG A 121 -15.67 1.04 -0.04
N GLY A 122 -15.23 0.15 0.86
CA GLY A 122 -15.36 0.38 2.29
C GLY A 122 -14.56 1.61 2.73
N GLU A 123 -15.16 2.50 3.50
CA GLU A 123 -14.42 3.56 4.17
C GLU A 123 -13.45 2.94 5.18
N LEU A 124 -12.20 3.39 5.14
CA LEU A 124 -11.24 3.12 6.20
C LEU A 124 -11.75 3.89 7.44
N PRO A 125 -11.81 3.29 8.64
CA PRO A 125 -12.12 4.05 9.84
C PRO A 125 -11.20 5.26 9.93
N LEU A 126 -11.76 6.42 10.27
CA LEU A 126 -10.97 7.61 10.54
C LEU A 126 -10.14 7.36 11.81
N PRO A 127 -8.97 8.00 11.95
CA PRO A 127 -8.05 7.77 13.06
C PRO A 127 -8.65 8.00 14.46
N ASP A 128 -9.81 8.64 14.57
CA ASP A 128 -10.51 8.87 15.83
C ASP A 128 -11.18 7.61 16.42
N ASP A 129 -11.25 6.50 15.66
CA ASP A 129 -11.85 5.23 16.12
C ASP A 129 -10.85 4.26 16.80
N ILE A 130 -9.58 4.64 16.99
CA ILE A 130 -8.51 3.76 17.52
C ILE A 130 -8.23 4.00 19.02
N ASP A 131 -8.99 4.86 19.70
CA ASP A 131 -8.77 5.18 21.12
C ASP A 131 -9.59 4.32 22.12
N GLU A 132 -10.31 3.29 21.66
CA GLU A 132 -11.00 2.34 22.56
C GLU A 132 -10.51 0.90 22.38
N VAL A 133 -9.36 0.59 22.97
CA VAL A 133 -9.06 -0.79 23.39
C VAL A 133 -8.65 -0.73 24.88
N PRO A 134 -9.37 -1.45 25.77
CA PRO A 134 -9.05 -1.49 27.20
C PRO A 134 -7.72 -2.20 27.51
#